data_AF-A0A2D9F7D2-F1
#
_entry.id   AF-A0A2D9F7D2-F1
#
_cell.length_a   1.000
_cell.length_b   1.000
_cell.length_c   1.000
_cell.angle_alpha   90.00
_cell.angle_beta   90.00
_cell.angle_gamma   90.00
#
_symmetry.space_group_name_H-M   'P 1'
#
loop_
_entity.id
_entity.type
_entity.pdbx_description
1 polymer ?
#
loop_
_entity_poly.entity_id
_entity_poly.type
_entity_poly.pdbx_seq_one_letter_code
_entity_poly.pdbx_strand_id
1 'polypeptide(L)'
;MPVALGKALKRVTENPWLNVLVGLIFLITGAIEMFDAMDEADGLVLGVHHGAMVYGLLHALKYLPDLFEGLEYLQRETPGE
;
A
#
# COMPACT_ATOMS: atom_id res chain seq x y z
N MET A 1 6.85 -12.05 29.91
CA MET A 1 6.04 -12.38 28.72
C MET A 1 5.81 -11.21 27.73
N PRO A 2 5.56 -9.94 28.12
CA PRO A 2 5.24 -8.89 27.13
C PRO A 2 6.40 -8.51 26.18
N VAL A 3 7.64 -8.65 26.64
CA VAL A 3 8.85 -8.31 25.85
C VAL A 3 9.09 -9.28 24.68
N ALA A 4 8.76 -10.56 24.84
CA ALA A 4 8.94 -11.57 23.80
C ALA A 4 7.96 -11.36 22.63
N LEU A 5 6.71 -11.01 22.95
CA LEU A 5 5.70 -10.64 21.96
C LEU A 5 6.10 -9.37 21.19
N GLY A 6 6.59 -8.34 21.89
CA GLY A 6 7.09 -7.12 21.26
C GLY A 6 8.27 -7.37 20.30
N LYS A 7 9.21 -8.24 20.67
CA LYS A 7 10.32 -8.65 19.78
C LYS A 7 9.83 -9.44 18.56
N ALA A 8 8.84 -10.31 18.73
CA ALA A 8 8.26 -11.07 17.64
C ALA A 8 7.50 -10.17 16.66
N LEU A 9 6.68 -9.24 17.17
CA LEU A 9 5.99 -8.23 16.37
C LEU A 9 6.99 -7.39 15.58
N LYS A 10 8.02 -6.86 16.25
CA LYS A 10 9.06 -6.07 15.62
C LYS A 10 9.73 -6.81 14.45
N ARG A 11 10.03 -8.10 14.63
CA ARG A 11 10.61 -8.94 13.56
C ARG A 11 9.67 -9.15 12.36
N VAL A 12 8.36 -9.16 12.59
CA VAL A 12 7.36 -9.30 11.51
C VAL A 12 7.15 -7.96 10.81
N THR A 13 7.03 -6.86 11.55
CA THR A 13 6.77 -5.52 11.00
C THR A 13 7.98 -4.86 10.35
N GLU A 14 9.19 -5.28 10.72
CA GLU A 14 10.44 -4.81 10.09
C GLU A 14 10.93 -5.75 8.99
N ASN A 15 10.16 -6.78 8.63
CA ASN A 15 10.54 -7.66 7.54
C ASN A 15 10.29 -6.96 6.19
N PRO A 16 11.34 -6.71 5.38
CA PRO A 16 11.23 -5.89 4.16
C PRO A 16 10.36 -6.55 3.09
N TRP A 17 10.44 -7.87 2.96
CA TRP A 17 9.61 -8.63 2.02
C TRP A 17 8.14 -8.55 2.39
N LEU A 18 7.85 -8.58 3.69
CA LEU A 18 6.50 -8.41 4.24
C LEU A 18 5.98 -6.98 3.98
N ASN A 19 6.83 -5.97 4.16
CA ASN A 19 6.45 -4.57 3.89
C ASN A 19 6.19 -4.34 2.39
N VAL A 20 7.03 -4.87 1.50
CA VAL A 20 6.79 -4.85 0.04
C VAL A 20 5.50 -5.58 -0.31
N LEU A 21 5.25 -6.76 0.25
CA LEU A 21 4.03 -7.53 0.01
C LEU A 21 2.78 -6.76 0.46
N VAL A 22 2.81 -6.18 1.66
CA VAL A 22 1.70 -5.38 2.19
C VAL A 22 1.47 -4.13 1.33
N GLY A 23 2.54 -3.43 0.93
CA GLY A 23 2.45 -2.29 0.02
C GLY A 23 1.83 -2.66 -1.33
N LEU A 24 2.20 -3.81 -1.91
CA LEU A 24 1.59 -4.32 -3.14
C LEU A 24 0.11 -4.67 -2.97
N ILE A 25 -0.24 -5.34 -1.87
CA ILE A 25 -1.64 -5.64 -1.55
C ILE A 25 -2.44 -4.34 -1.50
N PHE A 26 -1.95 -3.33 -0.77
CA PHE A 26 -2.64 -2.05 -0.66
C PHE A 26 -2.73 -1.28 -1.97
N LEU A 27 -1.70 -1.33 -2.81
CA LEU A 27 -1.73 -0.72 -4.14
C LEU A 27 -2.80 -1.39 -5.03
N ILE A 28 -2.86 -2.73 -5.02
CA ILE A 28 -3.84 -3.50 -5.80
C ILE A 28 -5.26 -3.25 -5.28
N THR A 29 -5.49 -3.30 -3.97
CA THR A 29 -6.82 -3.08 -3.40
C THR A 29 -7.29 -1.65 -3.64
N GLY A 30 -6.42 -0.65 -3.47
CA GLY A 30 -6.75 0.74 -3.77
C GLY A 30 -7.06 0.97 -5.26
N ALA A 31 -6.39 0.25 -6.16
CA ALA A 31 -6.70 0.29 -7.59
C ALA A 31 -8.06 -0.38 -7.90
N ILE A 32 -8.37 -1.52 -7.29
CA ILE A 32 -9.68 -2.19 -7.43
C ILE A 32 -10.79 -1.26 -6.93
N GLU A 33 -10.64 -0.67 -5.75
CA GLU A 33 -11.61 0.28 -5.20
C GLU A 33 -11.81 1.51 -6.10
N MET A 34 -10.74 1.97 -6.76
CA MET A 34 -10.83 3.04 -7.75
C MET A 34 -11.70 2.62 -8.95
N PHE A 35 -11.50 1.41 -9.50
CA PHE A 35 -12.28 0.91 -10.64
C PHE A 35 -13.73 0.58 -10.26
N ASP A 36 -13.97 -0.04 -9.11
CA ASP A 36 -15.32 -0.32 -8.60
C ASP A 36 -16.09 0.99 -8.40
N ALA A 37 -15.43 2.02 -7.83
CA ALA A 37 -16.01 3.36 -7.68
C ALA A 37 -16.27 4.07 -9.03
N MET A 38 -15.60 3.64 -10.12
CA MET A 38 -15.86 4.12 -11.49
C MET A 38 -16.99 3.34 -12.17
N ASP A 39 -17.10 2.02 -11.95
CA ASP A 39 -18.16 1.16 -12.51
C ASP A 39 -19.53 1.42 -11.84
N GLU A 40 -19.57 1.67 -10.52
CA GLU A 40 -20.79 2.13 -9.82
C GLU A 40 -21.22 3.54 -10.25
N ALA A 41 -20.37 4.25 -11.00
CA ALA A 41 -20.51 5.64 -11.38
C ALA A 41 -21.28 5.88 -12.68
N ASP A 42 -21.72 4.83 -13.39
CA ASP A 42 -22.51 4.94 -14.64
C ASP A 42 -23.92 5.58 -14.44
N GLY A 43 -24.32 5.93 -13.20
CA GLY A 43 -25.66 6.45 -12.88
C GLY A 43 -25.77 7.78 -12.12
N LEU A 44 -24.71 8.44 -11.65
CA LEU A 44 -24.83 9.58 -10.70
C LEU A 44 -23.87 10.76 -10.97
N VAL A 45 -24.42 11.92 -11.34
CA VAL A 45 -23.92 13.32 -11.20
C VAL A 45 -22.38 13.56 -11.09
N LEU A 46 -21.81 14.11 -12.17
CA LEU A 46 -20.42 14.59 -12.45
C LEU A 46 -19.54 15.18 -11.31
N GLY A 47 -20.09 15.60 -10.17
CA GLY A 47 -19.36 16.23 -9.06
C GLY A 47 -18.77 15.24 -8.03
N VAL A 48 -19.41 14.09 -7.83
CA VAL A 48 -18.94 13.04 -6.90
C VAL A 48 -17.80 12.22 -7.53
N HIS A 49 -17.79 12.11 -8.86
CA HIS A 49 -16.81 11.34 -9.66
C HIS A 49 -15.36 11.77 -9.48
N HIS A 50 -15.10 13.09 -9.48
CA HIS A 50 -13.75 13.58 -9.28
C HIS A 50 -13.29 13.36 -7.83
N GLY A 51 -14.21 13.45 -6.87
CA GLY A 51 -13.92 13.19 -5.46
C GLY A 51 -13.54 11.74 -5.20
N ALA A 52 -14.29 10.78 -5.76
CA ALA A 52 -14.01 9.34 -5.62
C ALA A 52 -12.73 8.93 -6.34
N MET A 53 -12.50 9.39 -7.57
CA MET A 53 -11.24 9.11 -8.29
C MET A 53 -10.03 9.70 -7.58
N VAL A 54 -10.10 10.97 -7.14
CA VAL A 54 -9.00 11.61 -6.40
C VAL A 54 -8.80 10.91 -5.05
N TYR A 55 -9.86 10.49 -4.38
CA TYR A 55 -9.76 9.71 -3.15
C TYR A 55 -9.04 8.37 -3.37
N GLY A 56 -9.45 7.57 -4.36
CA GLY A 56 -8.79 6.31 -4.70
C GLY A 56 -7.32 6.49 -5.12
N LEU A 57 -7.04 7.52 -5.93
CA LEU A 57 -5.67 7.86 -6.34
C LEU A 57 -4.80 8.26 -5.13
N LEU A 58 -5.30 9.12 -4.24
CA LEU A 58 -4.58 9.50 -3.02
C LEU A 58 -4.42 8.31 -2.07
N HIS A 59 -5.40 7.41 -2.03
CA HIS A 59 -5.32 6.17 -1.24
C HIS A 59 -4.20 5.26 -1.76
N ALA A 60 -4.11 5.05 -3.07
CA ALA A 60 -3.03 4.29 -3.70
C ALA A 60 -1.65 4.94 -3.50
N LEU A 61 -1.55 6.26 -3.69
CA LEU A 61 -0.30 7.02 -3.54
C LEU A 61 0.24 7.01 -2.10
N LYS A 62 -0.64 6.89 -1.09
CA LYS A 62 -0.22 6.81 0.32
C LYS A 62 0.70 5.63 0.62
N TYR A 63 0.59 4.55 -0.15
CA TYR A 63 1.35 3.31 0.07
C TYR A 63 2.63 3.21 -0.77
N LEU A 64 2.85 4.14 -1.70
CA LEU A 64 4.09 4.21 -2.51
C LEU A 64 5.36 4.37 -1.65
N PRO A 65 5.40 5.24 -0.61
CA PRO A 65 6.56 5.38 0.26
C PRO A 65 6.93 4.09 0.99
N ASP A 66 5.95 3.35 1.52
CA ASP A 66 6.17 2.08 2.22
C ASP A 66 6.79 1.03 1.28
N LEU A 67 6.32 1.01 0.01
CA LEU A 67 6.89 0.18 -1.04
C LEU A 67 8.36 0.57 -1.33
N PHE A 68 8.64 1.86 -1.49
CA PHE A 68 10.01 2.33 -1.75
C PHE A 68 10.96 2.09 -0.58
N GLU A 69 10.51 2.25 0.66
CA GLU A 69 11.32 1.96 1.85
C GLU A 69 11.69 0.46 1.90
N GLY A 70 10.75 -0.42 1.58
CA GLY A 70 11.04 -1.85 1.44
C GLY A 70 12.03 -2.16 0.32
N LEU A 71 11.90 -1.51 -0.84
CA LEU A 71 12.82 -1.68 -1.98
C LEU A 71 14.23 -1.14 -1.69
N GLU A 72 14.34 0.03 -1.07
CA GLU A 72 15.63 0.62 -0.66
C GLU A 72 16.37 -0.27 0.35
N TYR A 73 15.62 -0.89 1.27
CA TYR A 73 16.20 -1.86 2.20
C TYR A 73 16.77 -3.07 1.47
N LEU A 74 16.01 -3.65 0.53
CA LEU A 74 16.47 -4.79 -0.27
C LEU A 74 17.70 -4.43 -1.11
N GLN A 75 17.74 -3.23 -1.70
CA GLN A 75 18.88 -2.75 -2.47
C GLN A 75 20.13 -2.56 -1.61
N ARG A 76 19.99 -2.10 -0.36
CA ARG A 76 21.11 -1.96 0.59
C ARG A 76 21.64 -3.29 1.10
N GLU A 77 20.78 -4.30 1.24
CA GLU A 77 21.16 -5.64 1.71
C GLU A 77 21.63 -6.58 0.60
N THR A 78 21.48 -6.19 -0.66
CA THR A 78 22.07 -6.90 -1.79
C THR A 78 23.38 -6.20 -2.16
N PRO A 79 24.54 -6.59 -1.57
CA PRO A 79 25.82 -6.06 -2.03
C PRO A 79 25.95 -6.40 -3.51
N GLY A 80 26.25 -5.39 -4.32
CA GLY A 80 26.39 -5.54 -5.76
C GLY A 80 27.26 -6.74 -6.13
N GLU A 81 26.80 -7.47 -7.14
CA GLU A 81 27.70 -8.19 -8.05
C GLU A 81 28.75 -7.23 -8.64
#